data_AF-A0A7V9GK87-F1
#
_entry.id   AF-A0A7V9GK87-F1
#
_cell.length_a   1.000
_cell.length_b   1.000
_cell.length_c   1.000
_cell.angle_alpha   90.00
_cell.angle_beta   90.00
_cell.angle_gamma   90.00
#
_symmetry.space_group_name_H-M   'P 1'
#
loop_
_entity.id
_entity.type
_entity.pdbx_description
1 polymer ?
#
loop_
_entity_poly.entity_id
_entity_poly.type
_entity_poly.pdbx_seq_one_letter_code
_entity_poly.pdbx_strand_id
1 'polypeptide(L)'
;IEDLVRMYIYALENEKLHSVYNAVAPQTATNKTVVLQLAKTLKNTFFVPVYVPSFVLKAMLGELSIEVLKSTTVSPSRIKNAGFVFQFPTLDAALRNLIK
;
A
#
# COMPACT_ATOMS: atom_id res chain seq x y z
N ILE A 1 3.84 4.23 -6.94
CA ILE A 1 4.01 5.71 -7.07
C ILE A 1 3.18 6.25 -8.22
N GLU A 2 3.17 5.60 -9.39
CA GLU A 2 2.43 6.08 -10.57
C GLU A 2 0.94 6.39 -10.29
N ASP A 3 0.20 5.49 -9.63
CA ASP A 3 -1.21 5.77 -9.29
C ASP A 3 -1.40 6.99 -8.37
N LEU A 4 -0.45 7.28 -7.47
CA LEU A 4 -0.51 8.47 -6.63
C LEU A 4 -0.35 9.75 -7.47
N VAL A 5 0.63 9.75 -8.38
CA VAL A 5 0.87 10.88 -9.31
C VAL A 5 -0.34 11.07 -10.22
N ARG A 6 -0.89 9.99 -10.78
CA ARG A 6 -2.10 10.03 -11.58
C ARG A 6 -3.29 10.56 -10.79
N MET A 7 -3.40 10.25 -9.50
CA MET A 7 -4.46 10.77 -8.65
C MET A 7 -4.31 12.30 -8.44
N TYR A 8 -3.08 12.81 -8.34
CA TYR A 8 -2.84 14.26 -8.31
C TYR A 8 -3.22 14.93 -9.64
N ILE A 9 -2.80 14.37 -10.77
CA ILE A 9 -3.16 14.88 -12.10
C ILE A 9 -4.68 14.86 -12.26
N TYR A 10 -5.32 13.75 -11.90
CA TYR A 10 -6.77 13.62 -11.92
C TYR A 10 -7.45 14.68 -11.04
N ALA A 11 -6.94 14.98 -9.86
CA ALA A 11 -7.48 16.04 -9.00
C ALA A 11 -7.28 17.44 -9.57
N LEU A 12 -6.18 17.69 -10.29
CA LEU A 12 -5.93 18.97 -10.97
C LEU A 12 -6.83 19.17 -12.19
N GLU A 13 -7.12 18.11 -12.94
CA GLU A 13 -7.92 18.18 -14.17
C GLU A 13 -9.43 18.12 -13.92
N ASN A 14 -9.87 17.61 -12.77
CA ASN A 14 -11.27 17.45 -12.43
C ASN A 14 -11.71 18.48 -11.39
N GLU A 15 -12.25 19.59 -11.86
CA GLU A 15 -12.77 20.68 -11.01
C GLU A 15 -13.83 20.21 -10.00
N LYS A 16 -14.45 19.04 -10.18
CA LYS A 16 -15.47 18.50 -9.26
C LYS A 16 -14.90 17.89 -7.98
N LEU A 17 -13.58 17.72 -7.86
CA LEU A 17 -12.97 17.18 -6.64
C LEU A 17 -12.73 18.29 -5.61
N HIS A 18 -13.63 18.39 -4.63
CA HIS A 18 -13.57 19.43 -3.58
C HIS A 18 -13.51 18.87 -2.15
N SER A 19 -13.19 17.58 -1.99
CA SER A 19 -13.16 16.93 -0.68
C SER A 19 -11.81 16.28 -0.38
N VAL A 20 -11.72 15.63 0.78
CA VAL A 20 -10.57 14.80 1.16
C VAL A 20 -10.74 13.41 0.54
N TYR A 21 -9.67 12.92 -0.09
CA TYR A 21 -9.63 11.61 -0.76
C TYR A 21 -8.45 10.79 -0.24
N ASN A 22 -8.69 9.50 0.02
CA ASN A 22 -7.64 8.56 0.42
C ASN A 22 -6.89 8.07 -0.82
N ALA A 23 -5.58 8.35 -0.87
CA ALA A 23 -4.69 7.84 -1.91
C ALA A 23 -4.19 6.43 -1.56
N VAL A 24 -5.10 5.45 -1.59
CA VAL A 24 -4.82 4.05 -1.25
C VAL A 24 -5.35 3.13 -2.34
N ALA A 25 -4.66 2.02 -2.61
CA ALA A 25 -5.13 1.03 -3.57
C ALA A 25 -6.45 0.37 -3.08
N PRO A 26 -7.34 -0.08 -3.99
CA PRO A 26 -8.61 -0.73 -3.62
C PRO A 26 -8.45 -2.04 -2.84
N GLN A 27 -7.39 -2.80 -3.12
CA GLN A 27 -7.11 -4.02 -2.38
C GLN A 27 -6.43 -3.70 -1.04
N THR A 28 -7.10 -4.01 0.06
CA THR A 28 -6.48 -3.99 1.39
C THR A 28 -5.45 -5.10 1.52
N ALA A 29 -4.29 -4.79 2.09
CA ALA A 29 -3.25 -5.77 2.40
C ALA A 29 -2.68 -5.52 3.81
N THR A 30 -2.52 -6.60 4.58
CA THR A 30 -1.78 -6.54 5.86
C THR A 30 -0.28 -6.54 5.58
N ASN A 31 0.55 -6.06 6.53
CA ASN A 31 2.00 -6.14 6.40
C ASN A 31 2.50 -7.57 6.13
N LYS A 32 1.88 -8.57 6.77
CA LYS A 32 2.12 -9.99 6.47
C LYS A 32 1.89 -10.29 4.99
N THR A 33 0.76 -9.88 4.43
CA THR A 33 0.42 -10.13 3.01
C THR A 33 1.45 -9.47 2.09
N VAL A 34 1.83 -8.22 2.37
CA VAL A 34 2.86 -7.49 1.60
C VAL A 34 4.18 -8.26 1.59
N VAL A 35 4.69 -8.63 2.76
CA VAL A 35 5.98 -9.34 2.91
C VAL A 35 5.95 -10.71 2.21
N LEU A 36 4.89 -11.50 2.42
CA LEU A 36 4.78 -12.83 1.81
C LEU A 36 4.74 -12.75 0.28
N GLN A 37 4.00 -11.78 -0.27
CA GLN A 37 3.83 -11.65 -1.71
C GLN A 37 5.08 -11.06 -2.38
N LEU A 38 5.76 -10.13 -1.71
CA LEU A 38 7.07 -9.63 -2.13
C LEU A 38 8.10 -10.76 -2.17
N ALA A 39 8.20 -11.56 -1.11
CA ALA A 39 9.13 -12.69 -1.04
C ALA A 39 8.87 -13.71 -2.15
N LYS A 40 7.59 -14.05 -2.39
CA LYS A 40 7.17 -14.94 -3.48
C LYS A 40 7.60 -14.38 -4.85
N THR A 41 7.37 -13.09 -5.09
CA THR A 41 7.66 -12.45 -6.39
C THR A 41 9.16 -12.35 -6.65
N LEU A 42 9.97 -12.04 -5.63
CA LEU A 42 11.42 -11.86 -5.77
C LEU A 42 12.20 -13.17 -5.88
N LYS A 43 11.89 -14.16 -5.04
CA LYS A 43 12.78 -15.33 -4.87
C LYS A 43 12.29 -16.60 -5.54
N ASN A 44 11.00 -16.70 -5.86
CA ASN A 44 10.35 -17.90 -6.42
C ASN A 44 10.77 -19.23 -5.74
N THR A 45 11.25 -19.16 -4.49
CA THR A 45 11.89 -20.24 -3.70
C THR A 45 11.30 -20.23 -2.28
N PHE A 46 11.52 -21.32 -1.53
CA PHE A 46 11.10 -21.47 -0.14
C PHE A 46 11.60 -20.32 0.76
N PHE A 47 10.69 -19.73 1.53
CA PHE A 47 11.01 -18.76 2.56
C PHE A 47 10.14 -19.03 3.79
N VAL A 48 10.69 -18.80 4.99
CA VAL A 48 9.97 -18.98 6.26
C VAL A 48 9.67 -17.60 6.85
N PRO A 49 8.39 -17.23 7.05
CA PRO A 49 8.06 -15.98 7.71
C PRO A 49 8.45 -16.06 9.19
N VAL A 50 9.27 -15.12 9.65
CA VAL A 50 9.64 -14.97 11.07
C VAL A 50 8.87 -13.79 11.64
N TYR A 51 8.12 -14.03 12.71
CA TYR A 51 7.40 -12.97 13.41
C TYR A 51 8.35 -12.27 14.38
N VAL A 52 8.43 -10.95 14.27
CA VAL A 52 9.23 -10.12 15.18
C VAL A 52 8.32 -9.60 16.30
N PRO A 53 8.59 -9.92 17.57
CA PRO A 53 7.82 -9.37 18.68
C PRO A 53 7.90 -7.84 18.76
N SER A 54 6.83 -7.21 19.23
CA SER A 54 6.73 -5.75 19.31
C SER A 54 7.78 -5.12 20.23
N PHE A 55 8.18 -5.79 21.32
CA PHE A 55 9.22 -5.28 22.22
C PHE A 55 10.61 -5.23 21.54
N VAL A 56 10.90 -6.18 20.65
CA VAL A 56 12.14 -6.19 19.87
C VAL A 56 12.16 -5.00 18.91
N LEU A 57 11.04 -4.78 18.20
CA LEU A 57 10.89 -3.62 17.32
C LEU A 57 11.01 -2.30 18.09
N LYS A 58 10.42 -2.20 19.29
CA LYS A 58 10.57 -1.03 20.17
C LYS A 58 12.01 -0.80 20.61
N ALA A 59 12.74 -1.86 20.96
CA ALA A 59 14.15 -1.75 21.36
C ALA A 59 15.05 -1.31 20.20
N MET A 60 14.76 -1.77 18.97
CA MET A 60 15.57 -1.42 17.78
C MET A 60 15.24 -0.05 17.18
N LEU A 61 13.95 0.33 17.16
CA LEU A 61 13.47 1.52 16.43
C LEU A 61 13.03 2.66 17.36
N GLY A 62 12.98 2.45 18.67
CA GLY A 62 12.49 3.45 19.63
C GLY A 62 11.06 3.89 19.31
N GLU A 63 10.82 5.20 19.27
CA GLU A 63 9.51 5.79 18.97
C GLU A 63 9.02 5.49 17.54
N LEU A 64 9.92 5.27 16.58
CA LEU A 64 9.55 4.91 15.20
C LEU A 64 8.85 3.55 15.11
N SER A 65 9.04 2.68 16.10
CA SER A 65 8.33 1.41 16.20
C SER A 65 6.81 1.59 16.24
N ILE A 66 6.32 2.72 16.76
CA ILE A 66 4.89 3.02 16.83
C ILE A 66 4.31 3.13 15.42
N GLU A 67 5.00 3.80 14.50
CA GLU A 67 4.51 3.96 13.13
C GLU A 67 4.52 2.64 12.36
N VAL A 68 5.53 1.80 12.60
CA VAL A 68 5.60 0.44 12.01
C VAL A 68 4.53 -0.50 12.57
N LEU A 69 4.19 -0.36 13.86
CA LEU A 69 3.20 -1.20 14.53
C LEU A 69 1.76 -0.72 14.31
N LYS A 70 1.56 0.54 13.90
CA LYS A 70 0.25 1.05 13.51
C LYS A 70 -0.25 0.34 12.26
N SER A 71 -1.55 0.08 12.25
CA SER A 71 -2.25 -0.44 11.09
C SER A 71 -3.58 0.28 10.99
N THR A 72 -3.87 0.79 9.81
CA THR A 72 -5.14 1.43 9.48
C THR A 72 -5.65 0.84 8.19
N THR A 73 -6.94 0.49 8.17
CA THR A 73 -7.65 0.16 6.93
C THR A 73 -8.43 1.38 6.48
N VAL A 74 -8.09 1.92 5.32
CA VAL A 74 -8.77 3.08 4.72
C VAL A 74 -9.38 2.70 3.38
N SER A 75 -10.48 3.37 3.03
CA SER A 75 -11.21 3.11 1.79
C SER A 75 -10.94 4.17 0.71
N PRO A 76 -10.65 3.78 -0.55
CA PRO A 76 -10.59 4.69 -1.68
C PRO A 76 -11.95 4.88 -2.38
N SER A 77 -13.08 4.53 -1.75
CA SER A 77 -14.41 4.62 -2.38
C SER A 77 -14.71 5.99 -2.97
N ARG A 78 -14.30 7.09 -2.31
CA ARG A 78 -14.58 8.45 -2.82
C ARG A 78 -13.91 8.72 -4.16
N ILE A 79 -12.63 8.36 -4.30
CA ILE A 79 -11.88 8.64 -5.53
C ILE A 79 -12.30 7.69 -6.65
N LYS A 80 -12.64 6.44 -6.30
CA LYS A 80 -13.22 5.47 -7.22
C LYS A 80 -14.59 5.94 -7.75
N ASN A 81 -15.46 6.45 -6.87
CA ASN A 81 -16.78 6.96 -7.25
C ASN A 81 -16.69 8.25 -8.06
N ALA A 82 -15.62 9.03 -7.90
CA ALA A 82 -15.36 10.19 -8.75
C ALA A 82 -15.03 9.78 -10.20
N GLY A 83 -14.57 8.53 -10.41
CA GLY A 83 -14.24 7.98 -11.72
C GLY A 83 -12.74 7.69 -11.92
N PHE A 84 -11.91 7.83 -10.87
CA PHE A 84 -10.50 7.48 -10.97
C PHE A 84 -10.31 5.97 -11.16
N VAL A 85 -9.50 5.61 -12.16
CA VAL A 85 -9.17 4.22 -12.49
C VAL A 85 -7.73 3.93 -12.10
N PHE A 86 -7.54 3.03 -11.13
CA PHE A 86 -6.24 2.56 -10.67
C PHE A 86 -5.57 1.68 -11.74
N GLN A 87 -4.31 1.96 -12.07
CA GLN A 87 -3.48 1.08 -12.89
C GLN A 87 -3.03 -0.16 -12.11
N PHE A 88 -2.80 -0.01 -10.80
CA PHE A 88 -2.33 -1.08 -9.92
C PHE A 88 -3.38 -1.33 -8.81
N PRO A 89 -4.56 -1.88 -9.16
CA PRO A 89 -5.63 -2.10 -8.18
C PRO A 89 -5.28 -3.17 -7.14
N THR A 90 -4.28 -4.01 -7.43
CA THR A 90 -3.82 -5.10 -6.58
C THR A 90 -2.33 -5.00 -6.29
N LEU A 91 -1.93 -5.50 -5.13
CA LEU A 91 -0.53 -5.63 -4.73
C LEU A 91 0.26 -6.46 -5.74
N ASP A 92 -0.38 -7.46 -6.32
CA ASP A 92 0.19 -8.36 -7.33
C ASP A 92 0.55 -7.63 -8.62
N ALA A 93 -0.36 -6.79 -9.13
CA ALA A 93 -0.12 -5.96 -10.30
C ALA A 93 1.02 -4.97 -10.04
N ALA A 94 1.04 -4.35 -8.86
CA ALA A 94 2.10 -3.42 -8.47
C ALA A 94 3.48 -4.11 -8.39
N LEU A 95 3.57 -5.26 -7.72
CA LEU A 95 4.82 -5.98 -7.53
C LEU A 95 5.40 -6.49 -8.85
N ARG A 96 4.57 -7.04 -9.75
CA ARG A 96 5.03 -7.49 -11.07
C ARG A 96 5.56 -6.34 -11.94
N ASN A 97 5.03 -5.14 -11.78
CA ASN A 97 5.54 -3.97 -12.48
C ASN A 97 6.87 -3.50 -11.89
N LEU A 98 6.98 -3.49 -10.55
CA LEU A 98 8.13 -2.98 -9.83
C LEU A 98 9.39 -3.85 -9.96
N ILE A 99 9.22 -5.18 -10.03
CA ILE A 99 10.31 -6.18 -9.94
C ILE A 99 10.84 -6.59 -11.33
N LYS A 100 10.45 -5.89 -12.39
CA LYS A 100 10.98 -6.14 -13.74
C LYS A 100 12.50 -5.95 -13.85
#